data_AF-B4SR22-F1
#
_entry.id   AF-B4SR22-F1
#
_cell.length_a   1.000
_cell.length_b   1.000
_cell.length_c   1.000
_cell.angle_alpha   90.00
_cell.angle_beta   90.00
_cell.angle_gamma   90.00
#
_symmetry.space_group_name_H-M   'P 1'
#
loop_
_entity.id
_entity.type
_entity.pdbx_description
1 polymer ?
#
loop_
_entity_poly.entity_id
_entity_poly.type
_entity_poly.pdbx_seq_one_letter_code
_entity_poly.pdbx_strand_id
1 'polypeptide(L)' 'MKIIYWLGIAFLWMLPLNVLLLTAGKLMSGGTLGEEELVGFGVAVFGAAAGTILYRRRPR' A
#
# COMPACT_ATOMS: atom_id res chain seq x y z
N MET A 1 16.45 -16.58 -1.85
CA MET A 1 15.77 -16.11 -0.61
C MET A 1 15.72 -14.58 -0.50
N LYS A 2 16.86 -13.86 -0.47
CA LYS A 2 16.89 -12.39 -0.31
C LYS A 2 16.03 -11.58 -1.30
N ILE A 3 16.02 -11.98 -2.57
CA ILE A 3 15.29 -11.29 -3.64
C ILE A 3 13.77 -11.43 -3.46
N ILE A 4 13.30 -12.62 -3.07
CA ILE A 4 11.87 -12.89 -2.84
C ILE A 4 11.33 -12.05 -1.67
N TYR A 5 12.13 -11.88 -0.60
CA TYR A 5 11.77 -10.99 0.51
C TYR A 5 11.65 -9.53 0.08
N TRP A 6 12.59 -9.03 -0.72
CA TRP A 6 12.52 -7.68 -1.26
C TRP A 6 11.32 -7.50 -2.20
N LEU A 7 11.03 -8.49 -3.04
CA LEU A 7 9.90 -8.46 -3.95
C LEU A 7 8.57 -8.41 -3.16
N GLY A 8 8.44 -9.21 -2.10
CA GLY A 8 7.27 -9.20 -1.23
C GLY A 8 7.11 -7.87 -0.47
N ILE A 9 8.21 -7.29 0.02
CA ILE A 9 8.19 -5.96 0.63
C ILE A 9 7.74 -4.92 -0.39
N ALA A 10 8.35 -4.89 -1.58
CA ALA A 10 8.00 -3.94 -2.63
C ALA A 10 6.52 -4.03 -3.01
N PHE A 11 6.01 -5.25 -3.21
CA PHE A 11 4.61 -5.50 -3.51
C PHE A 11 3.66 -4.97 -2.43
N LEU A 12 3.98 -5.22 -1.15
CA LEU A 12 3.14 -4.74 -0.03
C LEU A 12 3.17 -3.22 0.12
N TRP A 13 4.31 -2.57 -0.16
CA TRP A 13 4.43 -1.12 -0.15
C TRP A 13 3.78 -0.43 -1.36
N MET A 14 3.54 -1.13 -2.48
CA MET A 14 2.77 -0.59 -3.60
C MET A 14 1.29 -0.35 -3.25
N LEU A 15 0.73 -1.13 -2.32
CA LEU A 15 -0.68 -1.00 -1.91
C LEU A 15 -1.00 0.40 -1.34
N PRO A 16 -0.31 0.90 -0.29
CA PRO A 16 -0.55 2.26 0.19
C PRO A 16 -0.18 3.33 -0.84
N LEU A 17 0.86 3.10 -1.65
CA LEU A 17 1.27 4.03 -2.70
C LEU A 17 0.16 4.21 -3.76
N ASN A 18 -0.46 3.12 -4.21
CA ASN A 18 -1.55 3.14 -5.16
C ASN A 18 -2.78 3.86 -4.61
N VAL A 19 -3.10 3.62 -3.33
CA VAL A 19 -4.24 4.28 -2.68
C VAL A 19 -4.03 5.79 -2.61
N LEU A 20 -2.81 6.24 -2.28
CA LEU A 20 -2.47 7.66 -2.30
C LEU A 20 -2.58 8.26 -3.71
N LEU A 21 -2.05 7.58 -4.73
CA LEU A 21 -2.11 8.02 -6.13
C LEU A 21 -3.55 8.14 -6.64
N LEU A 22 -4.38 7.13 -6.40
CA LEU A 22 -5.77 7.11 -6.83
C LEU A 22 -6.60 8.16 -6.09
N THR A 23 -6.40 8.29 -4.79
CA THR A 23 -7.08 9.31 -3.98
C THR A 23 -6.68 10.72 -4.42
N ALA A 24 -5.40 10.98 -4.64
CA ALA A 24 -4.92 12.26 -5.13
C ALA A 24 -5.45 12.58 -6.53
N GLY A 25 -5.49 11.59 -7.42
CA GLY A 25 -6.10 11.72 -8.75
C GLY A 25 -7.58 12.07 -8.69
N LYS A 26 -8.34 11.37 -7.85
CA LYS A 26 -9.77 11.66 -7.65
C LYS A 26 -10.01 13.06 -7.08
N LEU A 27 -9.22 13.47 -6.08
CA LEU A 27 -9.27 14.83 -5.53
C LEU A 27 -9.02 15.90 -6.59
N MET A 28 -8.00 15.71 -7.44
CA MET A 28 -7.71 16.65 -8.54
C MET A 28 -8.82 16.69 -9.60
N SER A 29 -9.54 15.58 -9.82
CA SER A 29 -10.68 15.52 -10.74
C SER A 29 -11.98 16.09 -10.17
N GLY A 30 -12.01 16.51 -8.91
CA GLY A 30 -13.23 16.97 -8.23
C GLY A 30 -14.22 15.84 -7.91
N GLY A 31 -13.77 14.59 -7.96
CA GLY A 31 -14.59 13.42 -7.64
C GLY A 31 -14.86 13.31 -6.13
N THR A 32 -16.03 12.79 -5.78
CA THR A 32 -16.41 12.54 -4.38
C THR A 32 -15.68 11.31 -3.85
N LEU A 33 -15.13 11.42 -2.63
CA LEU A 33 -14.60 10.29 -1.88
C LEU A 33 -15.80 9.50 -1.30
N GLY A 34 -15.91 8.22 -1.66
CA GLY A 34 -16.96 7.29 -1.22
C GLY A 34 -16.39 6.04 -0.53
N GLU A 35 -17.16 4.97 -0.52
CA GLU A 35 -16.79 3.71 0.15
C GLU A 35 -15.50 3.07 -0.41
N GLU A 36 -15.20 3.32 -1.69
CA GLU A 36 -13.99 2.81 -2.35
C GLU A 36 -12.71 3.32 -1.69
N GLU A 37 -12.66 4.59 -1.25
CA GLU A 37 -11.49 5.10 -0.53
C GLU A 37 -11.38 4.55 0.89
N LEU A 38 -12.50 4.20 1.53
CA LEU A 38 -12.51 3.56 2.84
C LEU A 38 -11.91 2.15 2.76
N VAL A 39 -12.31 1.38 1.76
CA VAL A 39 -11.72 0.06 1.46
C VAL A 39 -10.26 0.22 1.05
N GLY A 40 -9.96 1.19 0.18
CA GLY A 40 -8.60 1.53 -0.23
C GLY A 40 -7.71 1.87 0.95
N PHE A 41 -8.19 2.66 1.91
CA PHE A 41 -7.47 3.02 3.12
C PHE A 41 -7.19 1.79 4.00
N GLY A 42 -8.18 0.89 4.16
CA GLY A 42 -7.98 -0.39 4.85
C GLY A 42 -6.88 -1.24 4.21
N VAL A 43 -6.86 -1.32 2.88
CA VAL A 43 -5.82 -2.02 2.11
C VAL A 43 -4.45 -1.34 2.23
N ALA A 44 -4.41 0.00 2.26
CA ALA A 44 -3.18 0.76 2.48
C ALA A 44 -2.57 0.48 3.86
N VAL A 45 -3.39 0.50 4.92
CA VAL A 45 -2.96 0.19 6.28
C VAL A 45 -2.45 -1.25 6.37
N PHE A 46 -3.16 -2.20 5.77
CA PHE A 46 -2.73 -3.60 5.71
C PHE A 46 -1.37 -3.74 5.01
N GLY A 47 -1.22 -3.17 3.82
CA GLY A 47 0.04 -3.22 3.06
C GLY A 47 1.22 -2.61 3.81
N ALA A 48 1.02 -1.45 4.44
CA ALA A 48 2.04 -0.79 5.26
C ALA A 48 2.45 -1.63 6.48
N ALA A 49 1.48 -2.19 7.21
CA ALA A 49 1.75 -3.02 8.38
C ALA A 49 2.48 -4.32 7.99
N ALA A 50 1.97 -5.03 6.99
CA ALA A 50 2.56 -6.28 6.51
C ALA A 50 3.96 -6.05 5.90
N GLY A 51 4.13 -5.00 5.09
CA GLY A 51 5.42 -4.65 4.49
C GLY A 51 6.48 -4.30 5.55
N THR A 52 6.08 -3.59 6.61
CA THR A 52 6.97 -3.26 7.73
C THR A 52 7.37 -4.51 8.53
N ILE A 53 6.44 -5.43 8.79
CA ILE A 53 6.74 -6.69 9.48
C ILE A 53 7.71 -7.54 8.64
N LEU A 54 7.47 -7.66 7.32
CA LEU A 54 8.33 -8.43 6.43
C LEU A 54 9.74 -7.83 6.32
N TYR A 55 9.84 -6.49 6.28
CA TYR A 55 11.11 -5.78 6.31
C TYR A 55 11.90 -6.05 7.59
N ARG A 56 11.25 -6.01 8.76
CA ARG A 56 11.88 -6.30 10.06
C ARG A 56 12.32 -7.76 10.20
N ARG A 57 11.56 -8.70 9.65
CA ARG A 57 11.84 -10.14 9.73
C ARG A 57 12.77 -10.65 8.62
N ARG A 58 13.27 -9.77 7.76
CA ARG A 58 14.12 -10.15 6.64
C ARG A 58 15.44 -10.74 7.18
N PRO A 59 15.78 -12.00 6.83
CA PRO A 59 17.09 -12.57 7.17
C PRO A 59 18.19 -11.78 6.44
N ARG A 60 19.22 -11.37 7.19
CA ARG A 60 20.34 -10.56 6.69
C ARG A 60 21.20 -11.29 5.68
#